data_AF-A0A7Y3G467-F1
#
_entry.id   AF-A0A7Y3G467-F1
#
_cell.length_a   1.000
_cell.length_b   1.000
_cell.length_c   1.000
_cell.angle_alpha   90.00
_cell.angle_beta   90.00
_cell.angle_gamma   90.00
#
_symmetry.space_group_name_H-M   'P 1'
#
loop_
_entity.id
_entity.type
_entity.pdbx_description
1 polymer ?
#
loop_
_entity_poly.entity_id
_entity_poly.type
_entity_poly.pdbx_seq_one_letter_code
_entity_poly.pdbx_strand_id
1 'polypeptide(L)'
;LYLYPNTVRAVKVTGAEVKDWLERSAGMFNQVERDGDEQYLLNPEFPSYNFDVIDGVTYQIDLSQPSKFGPKGEMLNPDANRIKNLMHDGVPVTDDMEFVIATNNYRASGGGSFPGADGSTVIFEAPDTNRDVIVRFIVEQGTIQPTADANWTFAPLDGATVLFETGPKAADYIDDLKSVDIAPAGDGADGFALYRLKL
;
A
#
# COMPACT_ATOMS: atom_id res chain seq x y z
N LEU A 1 15.67 -7.42 -1.59
CA LEU A 1 15.02 -7.07 -2.86
C LEU A 1 13.76 -7.89 -3.10
N TYR A 2 13.79 -9.21 -3.18
CA TYR A 2 12.54 -10.02 -3.23
C TYR A 2 12.77 -11.42 -2.66
N LEU A 3 12.09 -11.78 -1.56
CA LEU A 3 12.37 -13.01 -0.81
C LEU A 3 11.80 -14.26 -1.51
N TYR A 4 10.59 -14.14 -2.06
CA TYR A 4 9.85 -15.27 -2.62
C TYR A 4 10.17 -15.51 -4.09
N PRO A 5 10.11 -16.77 -4.57
CA PRO A 5 10.35 -17.12 -5.98
C PRO A 5 9.11 -16.87 -6.85
N ASN A 6 8.46 -15.72 -6.67
CA ASN A 6 7.25 -15.38 -7.42
C ASN A 6 7.61 -15.01 -8.86
N THR A 7 6.73 -15.35 -9.81
CA THR A 7 6.86 -15.03 -11.23
C THR A 7 5.96 -13.88 -11.64
N VAL A 8 6.33 -13.19 -12.72
CA VAL A 8 5.56 -12.03 -13.21
C VAL A 8 4.24 -12.47 -13.82
N ARG A 9 3.17 -11.74 -13.49
CA ARG A 9 1.82 -11.89 -14.05
C ARG A 9 1.26 -10.54 -14.44
N ALA A 10 0.30 -10.51 -15.36
CA ALA A 10 -0.57 -9.36 -15.54
C ALA A 10 -2.04 -9.77 -15.46
N VAL A 11 -2.83 -8.98 -14.75
CA VAL A 11 -4.29 -9.15 -14.62
C VAL A 11 -5.02 -7.98 -15.26
N LYS A 12 -6.15 -8.25 -15.89
CA LYS A 12 -7.06 -7.23 -16.42
C LYS A 12 -8.20 -7.02 -15.45
N VAL A 13 -8.32 -5.81 -14.90
CA VAL A 13 -9.30 -5.47 -13.86
C VAL A 13 -10.04 -4.18 -14.22
N THR A 14 -11.19 -3.98 -13.60
CA THR A 14 -12.00 -2.76 -13.68
C THR A 14 -11.52 -1.70 -12.69
N GLY A 15 -11.90 -0.43 -12.88
CA GLY A 15 -11.58 0.65 -11.94
C GLY A 15 -12.19 0.42 -10.56
N ALA A 16 -13.35 -0.22 -10.49
CA ALA A 16 -13.95 -0.66 -9.23
C ALA A 16 -13.04 -1.67 -8.50
N GLU A 17 -12.48 -2.64 -9.22
CA GLU A 17 -11.56 -3.62 -8.66
C GLU A 17 -10.21 -3.01 -8.28
N VAL A 18 -9.69 -2.04 -9.04
CA VAL A 18 -8.50 -1.26 -8.64
C VAL A 18 -8.74 -0.57 -7.31
N LYS A 19 -9.89 0.10 -7.16
CA LYS A 19 -10.25 0.77 -5.92
C LYS A 19 -10.35 -0.22 -4.76
N ASP A 20 -11.07 -1.33 -4.95
CA ASP A 20 -11.25 -2.32 -3.90
C ASP A 20 -9.95 -3.09 -3.57
N TRP A 21 -9.02 -3.23 -4.51
CA TRP A 21 -7.65 -3.71 -4.25
C TRP A 21 -6.89 -2.77 -3.32
N LEU A 22 -6.97 -1.46 -3.56
CA LEU A 22 -6.37 -0.46 -2.69
C LEU A 22 -7.05 -0.41 -1.32
N GLU A 23 -8.38 -0.56 -1.23
CA GLU A 23 -9.11 -0.72 0.03
C GLU A 23 -8.64 -1.96 0.81
N ARG A 24 -8.43 -3.09 0.11
CA ARG A 24 -7.90 -4.32 0.70
C ARG A 24 -6.49 -4.13 1.27
N SER A 25 -5.66 -3.32 0.60
CA SER A 25 -4.32 -2.96 1.08
C SER A 25 -4.39 -1.98 2.27
N ALA A 26 -5.32 -1.03 2.25
CA ALA A 26 -5.52 -0.05 3.32
C ALA A 26 -5.96 -0.66 4.66
N GLY A 27 -6.30 -1.96 4.70
CA GLY A 27 -6.51 -2.72 5.93
C GLY A 27 -5.26 -2.86 6.81
N MET A 28 -4.07 -2.53 6.28
CA MET A 28 -2.83 -2.36 7.05
C MET A 28 -2.98 -1.31 8.16
N PHE A 29 -3.84 -0.31 7.98
CA PHE A 29 -3.95 0.82 8.89
C PHE A 29 -5.15 0.69 9.83
N ASN A 30 -4.98 1.08 11.09
CA ASN A 30 -6.09 1.22 12.03
C ASN A 30 -6.99 2.39 11.62
N GLN A 31 -8.25 2.35 12.06
CA GLN A 31 -9.10 3.55 12.03
C GLN A 31 -8.59 4.55 13.07
N VAL A 32 -8.62 5.84 12.71
CA VAL A 32 -8.10 6.93 13.53
C VAL A 32 -9.21 7.91 13.86
N GLU A 33 -9.39 8.19 15.14
CA GLU A 33 -10.27 9.21 15.68
C GLU A 33 -9.54 10.57 15.73
N ARG A 34 -10.25 11.66 15.42
CA ARG A 34 -9.68 13.03 15.33
C ARG A 34 -9.08 13.55 16.63
N ASP A 35 -9.77 13.32 17.74
CA ASP A 35 -9.41 13.82 19.07
C ASP A 35 -9.05 12.66 20.02
N GLY A 36 -8.61 11.53 19.47
CA GLY A 36 -8.19 10.38 20.25
C GLY A 36 -6.84 10.59 20.93
N ASP A 37 -6.56 9.78 21.97
CA ASP A 37 -5.22 9.63 22.53
C ASP A 37 -4.22 9.13 21.47
N GLU A 38 -2.98 8.86 21.86
CA GLU A 38 -1.98 8.28 20.95
C GLU A 38 -2.45 6.94 20.35
N GLN A 39 -2.77 6.96 19.05
CA GLN A 39 -3.31 5.82 18.30
C GLN A 39 -2.22 5.19 17.43
N TYR A 40 -2.12 3.86 17.42
CA TYR A 40 -1.17 3.19 16.54
C TYR A 40 -1.65 3.16 15.10
N LEU A 41 -0.79 3.53 14.16
CA LEU A 41 -1.08 3.54 12.73
C LEU A 41 -1.30 2.13 12.17
N LEU A 42 -0.40 1.20 12.52
CA LEU A 42 -0.36 -0.13 11.92
C LEU A 42 -1.25 -1.11 12.67
N ASN A 43 -2.03 -1.90 11.92
CA ASN A 43 -2.81 -3.01 12.42
C ASN A 43 -1.92 -4.26 12.56
N PRO A 44 -1.60 -4.73 13.78
CA PRO A 44 -0.71 -5.87 13.98
C PRO A 44 -1.30 -7.20 13.49
N GLU A 45 -2.63 -7.28 13.29
CA GLU A 45 -3.29 -8.47 12.75
C GLU A 45 -3.15 -8.57 11.23
N PHE A 46 -2.78 -7.48 10.56
CA PHE A 46 -2.68 -7.41 9.11
C PHE A 46 -1.30 -7.89 8.63
N PRO A 47 -1.22 -8.97 7.82
CA PRO A 47 0.07 -9.44 7.32
C PRO A 47 0.69 -8.42 6.36
N SER A 48 1.89 -7.94 6.66
CA SER A 48 2.50 -6.81 5.93
C SER A 48 2.78 -7.06 4.46
N TYR A 49 2.97 -8.33 4.07
CA TYR A 49 3.10 -8.72 2.66
C TYR A 49 1.79 -8.61 1.86
N ASN A 50 0.66 -8.24 2.48
CA ASN A 50 -0.60 -7.89 1.81
C ASN A 50 -0.85 -6.39 1.76
N PHE A 51 0.16 -5.56 2.06
CA PHE A 51 0.09 -4.14 1.75
C PHE A 51 0.70 -3.92 0.36
N ASP A 52 -0.15 -3.77 -0.65
CA ASP A 52 0.27 -3.44 -2.00
C ASP A 52 0.15 -1.92 -2.22
N VAL A 53 1.11 -1.35 -2.95
CA VAL A 53 1.02 0.00 -3.53
C VAL A 53 0.91 -0.18 -5.03
N ILE A 54 -0.02 0.53 -5.68
CA ILE A 54 -0.17 0.52 -7.13
C ILE A 54 0.51 1.77 -7.69
N ASP A 55 1.63 1.57 -8.39
CA ASP A 55 2.30 2.61 -9.14
C ASP A 55 1.53 2.93 -10.44
N GLY A 56 1.57 4.19 -10.89
CA GLY A 56 0.80 4.68 -12.05
C GLY A 56 -0.62 5.18 -11.76
N VAL A 57 -1.06 5.14 -10.49
CA VAL A 57 -2.27 5.83 -10.02
C VAL A 57 -1.95 6.71 -8.82
N THR A 58 -2.69 7.80 -8.66
CA THR A 58 -2.60 8.65 -7.47
C THR A 58 -3.85 8.54 -6.61
N TYR A 59 -3.72 8.52 -5.29
CA TYR A 59 -4.87 8.39 -4.38
C TYR A 59 -4.56 8.86 -2.96
N GLN A 60 -5.59 8.96 -2.14
CA GLN A 60 -5.47 9.24 -0.71
C GLN A 60 -6.16 8.15 0.12
N ILE A 61 -5.65 7.90 1.31
CA ILE A 61 -6.26 6.96 2.27
C ILE A 61 -6.84 7.74 3.46
N ASP A 62 -8.15 7.72 3.60
CA ASP A 62 -8.90 8.32 4.72
C ASP A 62 -8.97 7.36 5.90
N LEU A 63 -8.17 7.62 6.93
CA LEU A 63 -8.09 6.79 8.14
C LEU A 63 -9.26 6.99 9.11
N SER A 64 -10.13 7.99 8.89
CA SER A 64 -11.30 8.20 9.76
C SER A 64 -12.39 7.15 9.58
N GLN A 65 -12.36 6.41 8.47
CA GLN A 65 -13.32 5.35 8.14
C GLN A 65 -12.80 3.98 8.63
N PRO A 66 -13.70 3.03 8.96
CA PRO A 66 -13.28 1.64 9.24
C PRO A 66 -12.70 0.97 7.99
N SER A 67 -11.95 -0.11 8.15
CA SER A 67 -11.42 -0.86 7.01
C SER A 67 -12.54 -1.59 6.28
N LYS A 68 -12.59 -1.51 4.94
CA LYS A 68 -13.57 -2.24 4.12
C LYS A 68 -13.39 -3.76 4.23
N PHE A 69 -12.15 -4.22 4.24
CA PHE A 69 -11.77 -5.63 4.34
C PHE A 69 -11.06 -5.96 5.65
N GLY A 70 -11.24 -7.19 6.12
CA GLY A 70 -10.51 -7.73 7.27
C GLY A 70 -9.12 -8.24 6.90
N PRO A 71 -8.31 -8.67 7.88
CA PRO A 71 -6.94 -9.13 7.66
C PRO A 71 -6.81 -10.29 6.67
N LYS A 72 -7.85 -11.13 6.52
CA LYS A 72 -7.88 -12.27 5.60
C LYS A 72 -8.59 -11.95 4.28
N GLY A 73 -9.01 -10.70 4.07
CA GLY A 73 -9.69 -10.23 2.86
C GLY A 73 -11.20 -10.47 2.83
N GLU A 74 -11.79 -10.84 3.96
CA GLU A 74 -13.24 -10.86 4.14
C GLU A 74 -13.82 -9.45 4.12
N MET A 75 -15.01 -9.28 3.53
CA MET A 75 -15.73 -8.00 3.59
C MET A 75 -16.24 -7.76 5.02
N LEU A 76 -15.81 -6.66 5.65
CA LEU A 76 -16.26 -6.27 6.99
C LEU A 76 -17.22 -5.08 6.95
N ASN A 77 -16.85 -4.04 6.19
CA ASN A 77 -17.60 -2.79 6.16
C ASN A 77 -17.88 -2.42 4.69
N PRO A 78 -18.96 -2.91 4.07
CA PRO A 78 -19.21 -2.75 2.63
C PRO A 78 -19.36 -1.28 2.20
N ASP A 79 -19.85 -0.43 3.09
CA ASP A 79 -20.03 1.01 2.85
C ASP A 79 -18.76 1.83 3.14
N ALA A 80 -17.71 1.21 3.70
CA ALA A 80 -16.45 1.89 3.95
C ALA A 80 -15.75 2.22 2.62
N ASN A 81 -15.08 3.37 2.62
CA ASN A 81 -14.47 3.94 1.43
C ASN A 81 -13.29 4.81 1.87
N ARG A 82 -12.16 4.19 2.19
CA ARG A 82 -10.93 4.89 2.58
C ARG A 82 -10.22 5.49 1.38
N ILE A 83 -10.32 4.88 0.21
CA ILE A 83 -9.62 5.33 -1.00
C ILE A 83 -10.36 6.53 -1.61
N LYS A 84 -9.76 7.71 -1.45
CA LYS A 84 -10.23 8.98 -2.01
C LYS A 84 -9.38 9.42 -3.19
N ASN A 85 -9.95 10.25 -4.04
CA ASN A 85 -9.24 10.96 -5.12
C ASN A 85 -8.38 10.02 -6.00
N LEU A 86 -8.89 8.82 -6.29
CA LEU A 86 -8.21 7.87 -7.16
C LEU A 86 -8.18 8.40 -8.60
N MET A 87 -6.98 8.61 -9.13
CA MET A 87 -6.75 9.14 -10.48
C MET A 87 -5.70 8.33 -11.22
N HIS A 88 -5.83 8.30 -12.55
CA HIS A 88 -4.83 7.78 -13.48
C HIS A 88 -4.57 8.87 -14.53
N ASP A 89 -3.30 9.25 -14.72
CA ASP A 89 -2.90 10.35 -15.62
C ASP A 89 -3.70 11.65 -15.42
N GLY A 90 -4.02 11.97 -14.15
CA GLY A 90 -4.79 13.15 -13.77
C GLY A 90 -6.29 13.07 -14.04
N VAL A 91 -6.79 11.92 -14.52
CA VAL A 91 -8.22 11.66 -14.77
C VAL A 91 -8.79 10.81 -13.63
N PRO A 92 -9.94 11.16 -13.04
CA PRO A 92 -10.61 10.31 -12.05
C PRO A 92 -10.90 8.92 -12.59
N VAL A 93 -10.54 7.90 -11.83
CA VAL A 93 -10.83 6.50 -12.19
C VAL A 93 -12.33 6.24 -12.00
N THR A 94 -13.02 5.85 -13.08
CA THR A 94 -14.40 5.38 -13.02
C THR A 94 -14.46 3.86 -12.88
N ASP A 95 -15.57 3.35 -12.36
CA ASP A 95 -15.74 1.93 -12.06
C ASP A 95 -15.56 1.02 -13.29
N ASP A 96 -15.92 1.51 -14.48
CA ASP A 96 -15.91 0.79 -15.75
C ASP A 96 -14.59 0.91 -16.54
N MET A 97 -13.65 1.76 -16.10
CA MET A 97 -12.32 1.83 -16.73
C MET A 97 -11.60 0.49 -16.63
N GLU A 98 -10.90 0.08 -17.69
CA GLU A 98 -10.12 -1.16 -17.70
C GLU A 98 -8.64 -0.87 -17.47
N PHE A 99 -8.03 -1.62 -16.56
CA PHE A 99 -6.62 -1.53 -16.22
C PHE A 99 -5.93 -2.87 -16.43
N VAL A 100 -4.64 -2.81 -16.77
CA VAL A 100 -3.75 -3.96 -16.70
C VAL A 100 -2.78 -3.73 -15.54
N ILE A 101 -2.87 -4.55 -14.50
CA ILE A 101 -1.95 -4.49 -13.37
C ILE A 101 -0.86 -5.52 -13.57
N ALA A 102 0.40 -5.06 -13.64
CA ALA A 102 1.56 -5.93 -13.52
C ALA A 102 1.73 -6.34 -12.05
N THR A 103 1.71 -7.64 -11.78
CA THR A 103 1.77 -8.21 -10.43
C THR A 103 2.57 -9.51 -10.44
N ASN A 104 2.37 -10.35 -9.43
CA ASN A 104 3.06 -11.61 -9.25
C ASN A 104 2.07 -12.79 -9.15
N ASN A 105 2.55 -14.00 -9.38
CA ASN A 105 1.72 -15.21 -9.37
C ASN A 105 1.05 -15.52 -8.03
N TYR A 106 1.63 -15.16 -6.88
CA TYR A 106 0.93 -15.32 -5.60
C TYR A 106 -0.34 -14.48 -5.58
N ARG A 107 -0.22 -13.20 -5.96
CA ARG A 107 -1.33 -12.26 -5.94
C ARG A 107 -2.37 -12.56 -7.01
N ALA A 108 -1.92 -12.79 -8.25
CA ALA A 108 -2.78 -13.06 -9.41
C ALA A 108 -3.58 -14.36 -9.30
N SER A 109 -3.18 -15.30 -8.42
CA SER A 109 -3.84 -16.59 -8.21
C SER A 109 -4.61 -16.65 -6.89
N GLY A 110 -5.04 -15.50 -6.36
CA GLY A 110 -5.92 -15.39 -5.18
C GLY A 110 -5.21 -15.17 -3.85
N GLY A 111 -3.88 -15.07 -3.83
CA GLY A 111 -3.11 -14.83 -2.61
C GLY A 111 -3.50 -13.52 -1.92
N GLY A 112 -3.86 -13.59 -0.65
CA GLY A 112 -4.32 -12.44 0.13
C GLY A 112 -5.77 -12.01 -0.12
N SER A 113 -6.50 -12.71 -1.01
CA SER A 113 -7.92 -12.46 -1.33
C SER A 113 -8.16 -11.03 -1.84
N PHE A 114 -7.45 -10.67 -2.89
CA PHE A 114 -7.55 -9.36 -3.54
C PHE A 114 -8.63 -9.34 -4.63
N PRO A 115 -9.51 -8.33 -4.64
CA PRO A 115 -10.51 -8.13 -5.69
C PRO A 115 -9.88 -8.12 -7.09
N GLY A 116 -10.49 -8.84 -8.04
CA GLY A 116 -9.99 -8.94 -9.41
C GLY A 116 -8.70 -9.77 -9.57
N ALA A 117 -8.25 -10.52 -8.55
CA ALA A 117 -6.99 -11.26 -8.57
C ALA A 117 -7.13 -12.76 -8.24
N ASP A 118 -8.26 -13.37 -8.55
CA ASP A 118 -8.57 -14.77 -8.19
C ASP A 118 -8.08 -15.82 -9.22
N GLY A 119 -7.35 -15.38 -10.24
CA GLY A 119 -6.88 -16.21 -11.35
C GLY A 119 -7.72 -16.06 -12.63
N SER A 120 -8.97 -15.61 -12.54
CA SER A 120 -9.86 -15.49 -13.70
C SER A 120 -9.52 -14.31 -14.62
N THR A 121 -8.82 -13.31 -14.08
CA THR A 121 -8.47 -12.05 -14.76
C THR A 121 -7.06 -12.06 -15.37
N VAL A 122 -6.32 -13.16 -15.24
CA VAL A 122 -4.94 -13.26 -15.75
C VAL A 122 -4.94 -13.20 -17.27
N ILE A 123 -4.22 -12.22 -17.82
CA ILE A 123 -4.05 -12.02 -19.27
C ILE A 123 -2.63 -12.26 -19.74
N PHE A 124 -1.67 -12.41 -18.81
CA PHE A 124 -0.28 -12.68 -19.14
C PHE A 124 0.43 -13.46 -18.04
N GLU A 125 1.21 -14.47 -18.47
CA GLU A 125 2.04 -15.30 -17.60
C GLU A 125 3.48 -15.36 -18.11
N ALA A 126 4.41 -14.74 -17.38
CA ALA A 126 5.84 -14.87 -17.67
C ALA A 126 6.44 -16.08 -16.93
N PRO A 127 7.46 -16.74 -17.52
CA PRO A 127 8.25 -17.74 -16.81
C PRO A 127 9.28 -17.09 -15.85
N ASP A 128 9.65 -15.83 -16.10
CA ASP A 128 10.66 -15.10 -15.32
C ASP A 128 10.19 -14.84 -13.89
N THR A 129 11.11 -15.04 -12.93
CA THR A 129 10.86 -14.61 -11.55
C THR A 129 10.97 -13.10 -11.44
N ASN A 130 10.25 -12.50 -10.48
CA ASN A 130 10.36 -11.07 -10.19
C ASN A 130 11.79 -10.66 -9.88
N ARG A 131 12.54 -11.55 -9.20
CA ARG A 131 13.95 -11.33 -8.88
C ARG A 131 14.79 -11.23 -10.14
N ASP A 132 14.60 -12.14 -11.09
CA ASP A 132 15.37 -12.15 -12.35
C ASP A 132 15.07 -10.90 -13.18
N VAL A 133 13.81 -10.46 -13.21
CA VAL A 133 13.42 -9.21 -13.90
C VAL A 133 14.11 -8.00 -13.28
N ILE A 134 14.13 -7.88 -11.95
CA ILE A 134 14.82 -6.78 -11.26
C ILE A 134 16.33 -6.83 -11.51
N VAL A 135 16.96 -8.02 -11.42
CA VAL A 135 18.40 -8.18 -11.67
C VAL A 135 18.75 -7.75 -13.09
N ARG A 136 17.99 -8.23 -14.08
CA ARG A 136 18.19 -7.87 -15.49
C ARG A 136 18.06 -6.35 -15.68
N PHE A 137 17.03 -5.73 -15.10
CA PHE A 137 16.85 -4.27 -15.15
C PHE A 137 18.05 -3.52 -14.56
N ILE A 138 18.55 -3.91 -13.38
CA ILE A 138 19.70 -3.25 -12.75
C ILE A 138 20.96 -3.43 -13.60
N VAL A 139 21.20 -4.63 -14.14
CA VAL A 139 22.35 -4.89 -15.01
C VAL A 139 22.29 -4.04 -16.29
N GLU A 140 21.11 -3.91 -16.88
CA GLU A 140 20.89 -3.10 -18.09
C GLU A 140 21.06 -1.59 -17.82
N GLN A 141 20.54 -1.09 -16.70
CA GLN A 141 20.64 0.34 -16.34
C GLN A 141 22.02 0.71 -15.76
N GLY A 142 22.73 -0.24 -15.16
CA GLY A 142 23.99 -0.04 -14.46
C GLY A 142 23.82 0.67 -13.12
N THR A 143 23.45 1.95 -13.13
CA THR A 143 23.17 2.75 -11.92
C THR A 143 21.69 3.05 -11.83
N ILE A 144 21.08 2.74 -10.69
CA ILE A 144 19.68 3.07 -10.39
C ILE A 144 19.59 4.07 -9.25
N GLN A 145 18.62 4.98 -9.32
CA GLN A 145 18.28 5.93 -8.26
C GLN A 145 16.75 5.92 -8.08
N PRO A 146 16.20 4.93 -7.35
CA PRO A 146 14.78 4.90 -7.09
C PRO A 146 14.41 6.08 -6.18
N THR A 147 13.36 6.81 -6.57
CA THR A 147 12.78 7.89 -5.77
C THR A 147 11.29 7.63 -5.60
N ALA A 148 10.75 7.88 -4.42
CA ALA A 148 9.30 7.91 -4.25
C ALA A 148 8.74 9.09 -5.04
N ASP A 149 7.71 8.84 -5.84
CA ASP A 149 6.99 9.84 -6.63
C ASP A 149 5.81 10.46 -5.85
N ALA A 150 5.59 10.01 -4.62
CA ALA A 150 4.50 10.42 -3.74
C ALA A 150 3.12 10.20 -4.39
N ASN A 151 2.96 9.09 -5.12
CA ASN A 151 1.69 8.73 -5.75
C ASN A 151 0.52 8.60 -4.75
N TRP A 152 0.77 8.34 -3.46
CA TRP A 152 -0.29 8.34 -2.45
C TRP A 152 0.06 9.07 -1.16
N THR A 153 -0.97 9.54 -0.46
CA THR A 153 -0.87 10.15 0.88
C THR A 153 -1.99 9.66 1.79
N PHE A 154 -1.92 9.94 3.09
CA PHE A 154 -3.14 9.96 3.90
C PHE A 154 -3.99 11.17 3.54
N ALA A 155 -5.32 11.03 3.61
CA ALA A 155 -6.21 12.18 3.54
C ALA A 155 -6.07 12.98 4.84
N PRO A 156 -6.09 14.33 4.78
CA PRO A 156 -5.92 15.15 5.97
C PRO A 156 -6.93 14.82 7.08
N LEU A 157 -6.45 14.68 8.30
CA LEU A 157 -7.29 14.42 9.47
C LEU A 157 -6.92 15.38 10.60
N ASP A 158 -7.37 16.63 10.47
CA ASP A 158 -7.05 17.73 11.40
C ASP A 158 -7.19 17.31 12.87
N GLY A 159 -6.09 17.49 13.62
CA GLY A 159 -6.01 17.17 15.05
C GLY A 159 -5.50 15.77 15.35
N ALA A 160 -5.56 14.83 14.39
CA ALA A 160 -5.14 13.47 14.63
C ALA A 160 -3.61 13.30 14.54
N THR A 161 -3.09 12.48 15.45
CA THR A 161 -1.71 12.00 15.40
C THR A 161 -1.69 10.49 15.60
N VAL A 162 -0.80 9.81 14.89
CA VAL A 162 -0.61 8.36 15.00
C VAL A 162 0.82 8.00 15.33
N LEU A 163 0.99 6.88 16.02
CA LEU A 163 2.29 6.29 16.35
C LEU A 163 2.60 5.11 15.43
N PHE A 164 3.86 4.97 15.05
CA PHE A 164 4.34 3.75 14.41
C PHE A 164 5.79 3.48 14.76
N GLU A 165 6.16 2.20 14.68
CA GLU A 165 7.52 1.75 14.93
C GLU A 165 8.28 1.53 13.62
N THR A 166 9.57 1.85 13.64
CA THR A 166 10.48 1.58 12.52
C THR A 166 11.90 1.33 13.04
N GLY A 167 12.78 0.84 12.17
CA GLY A 167 14.17 0.56 12.56
C GLY A 167 14.88 1.82 13.05
N PRO A 168 15.81 1.71 14.02
CA PRO A 168 16.46 2.87 14.65
C PRO A 168 17.24 3.75 13.67
N LYS A 169 17.68 3.18 12.53
CA LYS A 169 18.33 3.92 11.44
C LYS A 169 17.41 4.91 10.71
N ALA A 170 16.09 4.88 10.94
CA ALA A 170 15.18 5.88 10.39
C ALA A 170 15.55 7.31 10.82
N ALA A 171 16.22 7.47 11.97
CA ALA A 171 16.70 8.77 12.45
C ALA A 171 17.66 9.44 11.45
N ASP A 172 18.41 8.66 10.66
CA ASP A 172 19.36 9.18 9.66
C ASP A 172 18.66 9.78 8.43
N TYR A 173 17.36 9.49 8.23
CA TYR A 173 16.62 9.83 7.01
C TYR A 173 15.35 10.64 7.28
N ILE A 174 15.00 10.89 8.54
CA ILE A 174 13.72 11.52 8.91
C ILE A 174 13.60 12.93 8.31
N ASP A 175 14.71 13.67 8.28
CA ASP A 175 14.77 15.02 7.75
C ASP A 175 14.62 15.06 6.23
N ASP A 176 14.78 13.94 5.52
CA ASP A 176 14.60 13.86 4.07
C ASP A 176 13.11 13.75 3.68
N LEU A 177 12.23 13.38 4.63
CA LEU A 177 10.80 13.23 4.40
C LEU A 177 10.08 14.58 4.42
N LYS A 178 10.03 15.26 3.26
CA LYS A 178 9.43 16.60 3.13
C LYS A 178 7.90 16.61 3.01
N SER A 179 7.29 15.47 2.69
CA SER A 179 5.85 15.36 2.42
C SER A 179 5.01 14.99 3.64
N VAL A 180 5.63 14.73 4.80
CA VAL A 180 4.96 14.29 6.02
C VAL A 180 5.50 15.04 7.24
N ASP A 181 4.62 15.30 8.22
CA ASP A 181 5.00 15.88 9.50
C ASP A 181 5.22 14.74 10.51
N ILE A 182 6.49 14.41 10.70
CA ILE A 182 6.93 13.25 11.47
C ILE A 182 7.98 13.65 12.51
N ALA A 183 7.83 13.13 13.73
CA ALA A 183 8.73 13.43 14.84
C ALA A 183 9.04 12.18 15.66
N PRO A 184 10.24 12.08 16.27
CA PRO A 184 10.52 11.03 17.25
C PRO A 184 9.54 11.06 18.42
N ALA A 185 9.11 9.88 18.87
CA ALA A 185 8.20 9.71 20.01
C ALA A 185 8.82 8.88 21.15
N GLY A 186 10.06 8.42 21.00
CA GLY A 186 10.81 7.66 22.00
C GLY A 186 11.25 6.29 21.50
N ASP A 187 11.50 5.39 22.44
CA ASP A 187 11.86 4.01 22.15
C ASP A 187 10.59 3.18 21.90
N GLY A 188 10.62 2.34 20.86
CA GLY A 188 9.60 1.32 20.59
C GLY A 188 9.93 -0.01 21.25
N ALA A 189 9.12 -1.03 20.96
CA ALA A 189 9.38 -2.39 21.42
C ALA A 189 10.60 -3.03 20.72
N ASP A 190 11.22 -4.04 21.33
CA ASP A 190 12.23 -4.92 20.72
C ASP A 190 13.41 -4.21 20.01
N GLY A 191 13.77 -3.01 20.45
CA GLY A 191 14.86 -2.20 19.86
C GLY A 191 14.47 -1.40 18.62
N PHE A 192 13.18 -1.30 18.32
CA PHE A 192 12.63 -0.36 17.34
C PHE A 192 12.58 1.06 17.92
N ALA A 193 12.50 2.05 17.04
CA ALA A 193 12.26 3.44 17.38
C ALA A 193 10.79 3.80 17.12
N LEU A 194 10.21 4.59 18.01
CA LEU A 194 8.82 5.04 17.92
C LEU A 194 8.77 6.44 17.30
N TYR A 195 7.88 6.63 16.33
CA TYR A 195 7.66 7.90 15.65
C TYR A 195 6.19 8.30 15.71
N ARG A 196 5.94 9.60 15.76
CA ARG A 196 4.63 10.22 15.65
C ARG A 196 4.49 10.88 14.29
N LEU A 197 3.38 10.59 13.61
CA LEU A 197 2.98 11.20 12.35
C LEU A 197 1.71 12.02 12.59
N LYS A 198 1.71 13.27 12.13
CA LYS A 198 0.51 14.09 12.07
C LYS A 198 -0.23 13.84 10.75
N LEU A 199 -1.53 13.66 10.84
CA LEU A 199 -2.42 13.43 9.70
C LEU A 199 -3.12 14.71 9.26
#